data_AF-A0A955KIX1-F1
#
_entry.id   AF-A0A955KIX1-F1
#
_cell.length_a   1.000
_cell.length_b   1.000
_cell.length_c   1.000
_cell.angle_alpha   90.00
_cell.angle_beta   90.00
_cell.angle_gamma   90.00
#
_symmetry.space_group_name_H-M   'P 1'
#
loop_
_entity.id
_entity.type
_entity.pdbx_description
1 polymer ?
#
loop_
_entity_poly.entity_id
_entity_poly.type
_entity_poly.pdbx_seq_one_letter_code
_entity_poly.pdbx_strand_id
1 'polypeptide(L)'
;MSGNVFIPKLKKEEETEPAVHASVVTEKDDIGSLLHRMSQYIIIALFGLLPVFFTPGLWASLGFDKSVLALVAVGIVMILGGLLALRKSQVATIMPLTLALFWVAVVIAYVSGSLSGDAQDSLRGSTFEIHTASFTALLGIVMTIPLLFQGSKLMTIKALTFFTCTGALLLTYNVLRVIFGADFLSFDTFNAVTVSPLGGFNDLAIFAGMMVILGLVTLIQLPLKAVLQYAIAGLVMVALVLLSIVNFFNIWIAVGFFALLVLLYLLSRDKLFKGPSASASSNPRVLIGVTTLVCLVSIVFIVAGDYAGKRMSDLTSVDFVEVRPSLEATMNIAQAVYNGNALLGIGPNRFADAWRQYKDPSINETIFWETDFSAGNGYVPTLFVTTGLLGGVLVLVFHLGFLYLGYRMLLRSTQRDSYW
;
A
#
# COMPACT_ATOMS: atom_id res chain seq x y z
N MET A 1 26.44 -60.39 6.37
CA MET A 1 27.05 -59.08 6.05
C MET A 1 26.79 -58.15 7.21
N SER A 2 27.82 -57.88 8.00
CA SER A 2 27.78 -56.87 9.06
C SER A 2 27.80 -55.48 8.43
N GLY A 3 26.94 -54.60 8.91
CA GLY A 3 26.95 -53.18 8.57
C GLY A 3 26.98 -52.38 9.86
N ASN A 4 28.17 -52.07 10.33
CA ASN A 4 28.42 -51.15 11.44
C ASN A 4 27.81 -49.78 11.11
N VAL A 5 26.80 -49.34 11.86
CA VAL A 5 26.46 -47.92 11.97
C VAL A 5 26.96 -47.44 13.32
N PHE A 6 28.00 -46.64 13.24
CA PHE A 6 28.73 -46.00 14.33
C PHE A 6 27.80 -44.98 15.01
N ILE A 7 27.37 -45.25 16.24
CA ILE A 7 26.75 -44.25 17.11
C ILE A 7 27.89 -43.66 17.95
N PRO A 8 28.28 -42.39 17.76
CA PRO A 8 29.24 -41.78 18.67
C PRO A 8 28.54 -41.59 20.03
N LYS A 9 29.08 -42.28 21.04
CA LYS A 9 28.77 -42.06 22.46
C LYS A 9 29.13 -40.61 22.79
N LEU A 10 28.14 -39.73 22.92
CA LEU A 10 28.36 -38.44 23.57
C LEU A 10 28.58 -38.69 25.05
N LYS A 11 29.81 -38.40 25.46
CA LYS A 11 30.34 -38.44 26.81
C LYS A 11 29.44 -37.59 27.72
N LYS A 12 28.94 -38.20 28.78
CA LYS A 12 28.35 -37.51 29.93
C LYS A 12 29.53 -36.92 30.70
N GLU A 13 29.78 -35.62 30.56
CA GLU A 13 30.75 -34.89 31.38
C GLU A 13 30.01 -34.08 32.45
N GLU A 14 30.68 -34.00 33.58
CA GLU A 14 30.18 -33.79 34.93
C GLU A 14 29.77 -32.34 35.23
N GLU A 15 28.87 -32.20 36.20
CA GLU A 15 28.63 -30.97 36.94
C GLU A 15 29.91 -30.52 37.66
N THR A 16 30.47 -29.39 37.26
CA THR A 16 31.32 -28.55 38.13
C THR A 16 31.33 -27.12 37.61
N GLU A 17 30.48 -26.27 38.20
CA GLU A 17 30.81 -24.93 38.74
C GLU A 17 29.52 -24.11 38.95
N PRO A 18 29.34 -23.43 40.10
CA PRO A 18 28.18 -22.59 40.32
C PRO A 18 28.30 -21.35 39.41
N ALA A 19 27.43 -21.28 38.40
CA ALA A 19 27.21 -20.04 37.66
C ALA A 19 26.77 -18.98 38.66
N VAL A 20 27.67 -18.03 38.94
CA VAL A 20 27.36 -16.78 39.61
C VAL A 20 26.26 -16.14 38.78
N HIS A 21 25.01 -16.25 39.25
CA HIS A 21 23.91 -15.46 38.79
C HIS A 21 24.21 -14.00 39.16
N ALA A 22 25.04 -13.35 38.35
CA ALA A 22 24.98 -11.91 38.21
C ALA A 22 23.62 -11.63 37.58
N SER A 23 22.60 -11.50 38.44
CA SER A 23 21.36 -10.83 38.10
C SER A 23 21.74 -9.41 37.71
N VAL A 24 22.06 -9.21 36.44
CA VAL A 24 21.99 -7.89 35.82
C VAL A 24 20.51 -7.54 35.90
N VAL A 25 20.15 -6.88 37.00
CA VAL A 25 18.91 -6.13 37.12
C VAL A 25 19.02 -5.09 36.02
N THR A 26 18.48 -5.44 34.85
CA THR A 26 18.26 -4.49 33.78
C THR A 26 17.22 -3.54 34.34
N GLU A 27 17.71 -2.43 34.87
CA GLU A 27 16.89 -1.34 35.38
C GLU A 27 15.84 -1.05 34.31
N LYS A 28 14.58 -1.27 34.65
CA LYS A 28 13.49 -1.22 33.70
C LYS A 28 13.39 0.23 33.22
N ASP A 29 13.82 0.46 31.99
CA ASP A 29 13.79 1.79 31.40
C ASP A 29 12.33 2.20 31.09
N ASP A 30 11.63 2.67 32.13
CA ASP A 30 10.22 3.01 32.06
C ASP A 30 9.97 4.17 31.09
N ILE A 31 10.80 5.22 31.13
CA ILE A 31 10.67 6.38 30.23
C ILE A 31 11.01 5.97 28.78
N GLY A 32 11.98 5.08 28.54
CA GLY A 32 12.33 4.64 27.18
C GLY A 32 11.23 3.75 26.59
N SER A 33 10.61 2.92 27.44
CA SER A 33 9.43 2.15 27.07
C SER A 33 8.22 3.04 26.76
N LEU A 34 8.05 4.15 27.49
CA LEU A 34 7.02 5.15 27.24
C LEU A 34 7.22 5.85 25.89
N LEU A 35 8.43 6.37 25.63
CA LEU A 35 8.78 7.03 24.36
C LEU A 35 8.53 6.09 23.18
N HIS A 36 8.99 4.84 23.27
CA HIS A 36 8.76 3.84 22.23
C HIS A 36 7.27 3.59 21.98
N ARG A 37 6.47 3.44 23.04
CA ARG A 37 5.01 3.26 22.92
C ARG A 37 4.33 4.48 22.31
N MET A 38 4.75 5.69 22.67
CA MET A 38 4.22 6.93 22.08
C MET A 38 4.48 6.97 20.58
N SER A 39 5.71 6.68 20.14
CA SER A 39 6.03 6.57 18.71
C SER A 39 5.16 5.55 18.00
N GLN A 40 4.96 4.37 18.60
CA GLN A 40 4.09 3.33 18.04
C GLN A 40 2.64 3.79 17.88
N TYR A 41 2.07 4.48 18.87
CA TYR A 41 0.71 5.00 18.77
C TYR A 41 0.56 6.12 17.75
N ILE A 42 1.59 6.97 17.58
CA ILE A 42 1.59 7.99 16.51
C ILE A 42 1.60 7.33 15.13
N ILE A 43 2.39 6.26 14.94
CA ILE A 43 2.40 5.51 13.68
C ILE A 43 1.04 4.85 13.42
N ILE A 44 0.42 4.25 14.45
CA ILE A 44 -0.94 3.69 14.34
C ILE A 44 -1.92 4.79 13.92
N ALA A 45 -1.87 5.95 14.59
CA ALA A 45 -2.73 7.09 14.29
C ALA A 45 -2.55 7.57 12.83
N LEU A 46 -1.31 7.73 12.38
CA LEU A 46 -0.99 8.10 10.99
C LEU A 46 -1.57 7.08 10.01
N PHE A 47 -1.28 5.79 10.19
CA PHE A 47 -1.75 4.74 9.28
C PHE A 47 -3.28 4.73 9.16
N GLY A 48 -4.01 4.81 10.27
CA GLY A 48 -5.47 4.77 10.22
C GLY A 48 -6.12 6.09 9.83
N LEU A 49 -5.52 7.26 10.10
CA LEU A 49 -6.13 8.55 9.75
C LEU A 49 -5.95 8.90 8.27
N LEU A 50 -4.87 8.46 7.61
CA LEU A 50 -4.57 8.82 6.21
C LEU A 50 -5.73 8.64 5.21
N PRO A 51 -6.54 7.55 5.27
CA PRO A 51 -7.65 7.38 4.33
C PRO A 51 -8.81 8.38 4.51
N VAL A 52 -8.99 8.92 5.72
CA VAL A 52 -10.18 9.71 6.10
C VAL A 52 -9.86 11.15 6.49
N PHE A 53 -8.59 11.50 6.65
CA PHE A 53 -8.18 12.84 7.08
C PHE A 53 -8.32 13.86 5.94
N PHE A 54 -9.05 14.94 6.23
CA PHE A 54 -9.19 16.13 5.39
C PHE A 54 -9.54 17.33 6.27
N THR A 55 -9.30 18.54 5.75
CA THR A 55 -9.75 19.79 6.36
C THR A 55 -11.02 20.31 5.67
N PRO A 56 -12.16 20.46 6.39
CA PRO A 56 -13.40 21.01 5.81
C PRO A 56 -13.23 22.46 5.32
N GLY A 57 -13.87 22.80 4.19
CA GLY A 57 -13.92 24.17 3.66
C GLY A 57 -12.67 24.65 2.89
N LEU A 58 -11.68 23.79 2.67
CA LEU A 58 -10.50 24.08 1.85
C LEU A 58 -10.48 23.18 0.61
N TRP A 59 -10.72 23.76 -0.58
CA TRP A 59 -10.92 23.00 -1.83
C TRP A 59 -9.62 22.49 -2.47
N ALA A 60 -8.48 23.10 -2.17
CA ALA A 60 -7.23 22.85 -2.89
C ALA A 60 -6.29 21.83 -2.20
N SER A 61 -6.69 21.19 -1.10
CA SER A 61 -5.71 20.64 -0.16
C SER A 61 -5.76 19.14 0.12
N LEU A 62 -6.59 18.30 -0.52
CA LEU A 62 -6.65 16.88 -0.10
C LEU A 62 -5.29 16.15 -0.13
N GLY A 63 -4.48 16.37 -1.17
CA GLY A 63 -3.11 15.85 -1.21
C GLY A 63 -2.19 16.54 -0.20
N PHE A 64 -2.30 17.87 -0.07
CA PHE A 64 -1.52 18.68 0.86
C PHE A 64 -1.76 18.31 2.33
N ASP A 65 -3.02 18.18 2.75
CA ASP A 65 -3.45 17.83 4.10
C ASP A 65 -2.82 16.49 4.54
N LYS A 66 -2.76 15.53 3.63
CA LYS A 66 -2.15 14.22 3.89
C LYS A 66 -0.64 14.30 3.96
N SER A 67 -0.02 15.04 3.05
CA SER A 67 1.43 15.31 3.10
C SER A 67 1.81 16.02 4.39
N VAL A 68 1.05 17.01 4.85
CA VAL A 68 1.26 17.73 6.12
C VAL A 68 1.04 16.81 7.31
N LEU A 69 -0.05 16.04 7.36
CA LEU A 69 -0.30 15.06 8.41
C LEU A 69 0.87 14.06 8.53
N ALA A 70 1.31 13.51 7.40
CA ALA A 70 2.44 12.61 7.34
C ALA A 70 3.73 13.28 7.81
N LEU A 71 4.02 14.51 7.36
CA LEU A 71 5.22 15.25 7.74
C LEU A 71 5.26 15.54 9.25
N VAL A 72 4.15 16.00 9.84
CA VAL A 72 4.05 16.28 11.27
C VAL A 72 4.21 15.00 12.09
N ALA A 73 3.49 13.92 11.73
CA ALA A 73 3.58 12.65 12.43
C ALA A 73 4.99 12.05 12.36
N VAL A 74 5.60 12.05 11.18
CA VAL A 74 6.98 11.60 10.96
C VAL A 74 7.96 12.45 11.78
N GLY A 75 7.81 13.78 11.77
CA GLY A 75 8.66 14.69 12.53
C GLY A 75 8.65 14.36 14.03
N ILE A 76 7.47 14.15 14.61
CA ILE A 76 7.34 13.76 16.02
C ILE A 76 7.98 12.39 16.28
N VAL A 77 7.72 11.39 15.41
CA VAL A 77 8.31 10.05 15.56
C VAL A 77 9.84 10.10 15.45
N MET A 78 10.39 10.93 14.58
CA MET A 78 11.85 11.13 14.44
C MET A 78 12.45 11.77 15.69
N ILE A 79 11.78 12.77 16.29
CA ILE A 79 12.22 13.39 17.55
C ILE A 79 12.22 12.35 18.68
N LEU A 80 11.10 11.62 18.85
CA LEU A 80 10.99 10.57 19.88
C LEU A 80 11.99 9.43 19.65
N GLY A 81 12.21 9.04 18.40
CA GLY A 81 13.21 8.05 18.00
C GLY A 81 14.64 8.52 18.30
N GLY A 82 14.95 9.79 18.05
CA GLY A 82 16.23 10.40 18.42
C GLY A 82 16.47 10.41 19.92
N LEU A 83 15.46 10.78 20.72
CA LEU A 83 15.52 10.72 22.18
C LEU A 83 15.72 9.28 22.69
N LEU A 84 15.07 8.29 22.05
CA LEU A 84 15.26 6.88 22.38
C LEU A 84 16.67 6.39 22.04
N ALA A 85 17.24 6.85 20.91
CA ALA A 85 18.58 6.51 20.48
C ALA A 85 19.65 7.09 21.42
N LEU A 86 19.46 8.31 21.95
CA LEU A 86 20.36 8.89 22.95
C LEU A 86 20.42 8.08 24.25
N ARG A 87 19.36 7.32 24.55
CA ARG A 87 19.27 6.54 25.78
C ARG A 87 19.78 5.12 25.65
N LYS A 88 19.72 4.55 24.45
CA LYS A 88 20.19 3.20 24.18
C LYS A 88 21.59 3.26 23.58
N SER A 89 22.56 2.69 24.27
CA SER A 89 23.95 2.58 23.78
C SER A 89 24.06 1.83 22.43
N GLN A 90 23.11 0.94 22.15
CA GLN A 90 23.00 0.24 20.86
C GLN A 90 21.55 0.12 20.42
N VAL A 91 21.27 0.52 19.18
CA VAL A 91 19.98 0.29 18.51
C VAL A 91 20.25 -0.66 17.35
N ALA A 92 19.87 -1.93 17.52
CA ALA A 92 19.86 -2.89 16.42
C ALA A 92 18.48 -2.89 15.77
N THR A 93 18.42 -2.69 14.46
CA THR A 93 17.17 -2.78 13.67
C THR A 93 17.44 -3.60 12.43
N ILE A 94 16.53 -4.52 12.10
CA ILE A 94 16.67 -5.34 10.90
C ILE A 94 16.02 -4.58 9.74
N MET A 95 16.83 -4.02 8.87
CA MET A 95 16.35 -3.33 7.66
C MET A 95 16.23 -4.35 6.51
N PRO A 96 15.05 -4.53 5.90
CA PRO A 96 14.93 -5.39 4.73
C PRO A 96 15.64 -4.76 3.53
N LEU A 97 16.30 -5.58 2.71
CA LEU A 97 17.02 -5.13 1.51
C LEU A 97 16.11 -4.33 0.56
N THR A 98 14.82 -4.67 0.49
CA THR A 98 13.84 -3.96 -0.32
C THR A 98 13.71 -2.50 0.09
N LEU A 99 13.62 -2.22 1.39
CA LEU A 99 13.56 -0.85 1.89
C LEU A 99 14.86 -0.07 1.58
N ALA A 100 16.01 -0.75 1.63
CA ALA A 100 17.28 -0.13 1.25
C ALA A 100 17.29 0.28 -0.24
N LEU A 101 16.77 -0.57 -1.14
CA LEU A 101 16.62 -0.24 -2.56
C LEU A 101 15.71 0.98 -2.78
N PHE A 102 14.64 1.12 -1.99
CA PHE A 102 13.79 2.31 -2.05
C PHE A 102 14.56 3.58 -1.66
N TRP A 103 15.39 3.51 -0.61
CA TRP A 103 16.24 4.65 -0.23
C TRP A 103 17.28 5.01 -1.30
N VAL A 104 17.80 4.02 -2.04
CA VAL A 104 18.62 4.31 -3.23
C VAL A 104 17.78 5.06 -4.28
N ALA A 105 16.53 4.66 -4.53
CA ALA A 105 15.64 5.38 -5.44
C ALA A 105 15.36 6.82 -4.97
N VAL A 106 15.23 7.07 -3.66
CA VAL A 106 15.12 8.42 -3.10
C VAL A 106 16.36 9.25 -3.43
N VAL A 107 17.56 8.71 -3.23
CA VAL A 107 18.82 9.40 -3.59
C VAL A 107 18.85 9.73 -5.09
N ILE A 108 18.46 8.79 -5.95
CA ILE A 108 18.40 9.04 -7.39
C ILE A 108 17.36 10.11 -7.74
N ALA A 109 16.20 10.15 -7.07
CA ALA A 109 15.22 11.20 -7.27
C ALA A 109 15.78 12.59 -6.90
N TYR A 110 16.55 12.71 -5.82
CA TYR A 110 17.23 13.97 -5.48
C TYR A 110 18.32 14.35 -6.47
N VAL A 111 19.11 13.38 -6.95
CA VAL A 111 20.15 13.63 -7.97
C VAL A 111 19.51 14.07 -9.28
N SER A 112 18.48 13.36 -9.74
CA SER A 112 17.71 13.71 -10.94
C SER A 112 17.05 15.09 -10.80
N GLY A 113 16.41 15.37 -9.67
CA GLY A 113 15.79 16.68 -9.42
C GLY A 113 16.79 17.83 -9.35
N SER A 114 17.96 17.63 -8.74
CA SER A 114 18.99 18.67 -8.63
C SER A 114 19.64 19.00 -9.98
N LEU A 115 19.67 18.03 -10.90
CA LEU A 115 20.22 18.17 -12.26
C LEU A 115 19.16 18.50 -13.31
N SER A 116 17.90 18.69 -12.89
CA SER A 116 16.80 19.02 -13.79
C SER A 116 16.81 20.49 -14.20
N GLY A 117 16.07 20.82 -15.26
CA GLY A 117 15.92 22.21 -15.75
C GLY A 117 15.19 23.15 -14.77
N ASP A 118 14.38 22.60 -13.86
CA ASP A 118 13.78 23.32 -12.72
C ASP A 118 13.94 22.48 -11.45
N ALA A 119 15.05 22.71 -10.75
CA ALA A 119 15.37 22.01 -9.52
C ALA A 119 14.40 22.36 -8.38
N GLN A 120 13.84 23.57 -8.37
CA GLN A 120 12.94 23.97 -7.30
C GLN A 120 11.62 23.20 -7.40
N ASP A 121 11.05 23.16 -8.60
CA ASP A 121 9.83 22.39 -8.86
C ASP A 121 10.06 20.89 -8.65
N SER A 122 11.18 20.35 -9.17
CA SER A 122 11.47 18.91 -9.06
C SER A 122 11.71 18.43 -7.63
N LEU A 123 12.38 19.24 -6.80
CA LEU A 123 12.73 18.84 -5.44
C LEU A 123 11.55 18.97 -4.49
N ARG A 124 10.86 20.12 -4.48
CA ARG A 124 9.81 20.42 -3.49
C ARG A 124 8.42 20.68 -4.08
N GLY A 125 8.34 21.04 -5.36
CA GLY A 125 7.12 21.55 -5.97
C GLY A 125 6.60 22.78 -5.22
N SER A 126 5.31 23.06 -5.37
CA SER A 126 4.65 24.11 -4.59
C SER A 126 4.25 23.64 -3.19
N THR A 127 3.82 22.38 -3.05
CA THR A 127 3.20 21.86 -1.82
C THR A 127 3.57 20.40 -1.50
N PHE A 128 4.83 19.98 -1.69
CA PHE A 128 5.22 18.55 -1.56
C PHE A 128 4.33 17.65 -2.43
N GLU A 129 4.26 17.98 -3.72
CA GLU A 129 3.42 17.28 -4.69
C GLU A 129 3.88 15.83 -4.87
N ILE A 130 2.94 14.96 -5.26
CA ILE A 130 3.07 13.50 -5.29
C ILE A 130 4.28 13.02 -6.13
N HIS A 131 4.69 13.79 -7.14
CA HIS A 131 5.79 13.42 -8.05
C HIS A 131 7.14 14.06 -7.71
N THR A 132 7.25 14.81 -6.61
CA THR A 132 8.49 15.49 -6.20
C THR A 132 9.50 14.53 -5.54
N ALA A 133 10.78 14.90 -5.56
CA ALA A 133 11.81 14.17 -4.84
C ALA A 133 11.55 14.14 -3.32
N SER A 134 11.07 15.26 -2.76
CA SER A 134 10.77 15.36 -1.34
C SER A 134 9.56 14.52 -0.91
N PHE A 135 8.54 14.38 -1.76
CA PHE A 135 7.45 13.43 -1.50
C PHE A 135 7.94 11.98 -1.57
N THR A 136 8.83 11.65 -2.50
CA THR A 136 9.46 10.33 -2.56
C THR A 136 10.26 10.04 -1.29
N ALA A 137 10.95 11.03 -0.74
CA ALA A 137 11.64 10.93 0.55
C ALA A 137 10.67 10.73 1.73
N LEU A 138 9.57 11.49 1.75
CA LEU A 138 8.51 11.34 2.75
C LEU A 138 7.96 9.92 2.75
N LEU A 139 7.68 9.34 1.56
CA LEU A 139 7.28 7.94 1.42
C LEU A 139 8.34 7.00 2.00
N GLY A 140 9.63 7.25 1.73
CA GLY A 140 10.73 6.43 2.27
C GLY A 140 10.75 6.42 3.80
N ILE A 141 10.50 7.57 4.43
CA ILE A 141 10.42 7.65 5.89
C ILE A 141 9.16 6.96 6.40
N VAL A 142 8.00 7.18 5.78
CA VAL A 142 6.74 6.50 6.13
C VAL A 142 6.84 4.98 6.00
N MET A 143 7.64 4.47 5.06
CA MET A 143 7.94 3.03 4.95
C MET A 143 8.94 2.53 6.01
N THR A 144 9.74 3.42 6.58
CA THR A 144 10.79 3.09 7.57
C THR A 144 10.24 3.11 9.00
N ILE A 145 9.34 4.04 9.35
CA ILE A 145 8.78 4.15 10.72
C ILE A 145 8.09 2.88 11.25
N PRO A 146 7.44 2.00 10.45
CA PRO A 146 6.83 0.77 10.96
C PRO A 146 7.86 -0.26 11.46
N LEU A 147 9.17 -0.07 11.20
CA LEU A 147 10.22 -0.87 11.82
C LEU A 147 10.23 -0.74 13.35
N LEU A 148 9.64 0.34 13.91
CA LEU A 148 9.42 0.48 15.35
C LEU A 148 8.37 -0.50 15.92
N PHE A 149 7.65 -1.23 15.06
CA PHE A 149 6.79 -2.35 15.49
C PHE A 149 7.54 -3.67 15.63
N GLN A 150 8.83 -3.74 15.27
CA GLN A 150 9.63 -4.96 15.41
C GLN A 150 9.55 -5.50 16.85
N GLY A 151 9.17 -6.77 16.98
CA GLY A 151 8.98 -7.44 18.27
C GLY A 151 7.63 -7.22 18.95
N SER A 152 6.70 -6.43 18.38
CA SER A 152 5.37 -6.18 18.97
C SER A 152 4.21 -6.58 18.04
N LYS A 153 3.82 -7.86 18.08
CA LYS A 153 2.65 -8.38 17.34
C LYS A 153 1.36 -7.60 17.64
N LEU A 154 1.17 -7.19 18.90
CA LEU A 154 -0.01 -6.45 19.33
C LEU A 154 -0.14 -5.09 18.61
N MET A 155 0.96 -4.35 18.45
CA MET A 155 0.92 -3.04 17.79
C MET A 155 0.62 -3.16 16.30
N THR A 156 1.18 -4.17 15.62
CA THR A 156 0.86 -4.47 14.21
C THR A 156 -0.63 -4.78 14.02
N ILE A 157 -1.21 -5.61 14.89
CA ILE A 157 -2.65 -5.92 14.83
C ILE A 157 -3.49 -4.67 15.07
N LYS A 158 -3.12 -3.81 16.05
CA LYS A 158 -3.81 -2.54 16.30
C LYS A 158 -3.76 -1.61 15.08
N ALA A 159 -2.59 -1.49 14.43
CA ALA A 159 -2.43 -0.68 13.23
C ALA A 159 -3.35 -1.17 12.10
N LEU A 160 -3.33 -2.48 11.80
CA LEU A 160 -4.17 -3.07 10.76
C LEU A 160 -5.66 -2.96 11.07
N THR A 161 -6.04 -3.14 12.34
CA THR A 161 -7.44 -3.01 12.78
C THR A 161 -7.92 -1.58 12.61
N PHE A 162 -7.14 -0.59 13.07
CA PHE A 162 -7.51 0.82 12.95
C PHE A 162 -7.61 1.25 11.47
N PHE A 163 -6.65 0.85 10.64
CA PHE A 163 -6.70 1.05 9.19
C PHE A 163 -7.93 0.41 8.55
N THR A 164 -8.29 -0.81 8.95
CA THR A 164 -9.49 -1.49 8.43
C THR A 164 -10.77 -0.77 8.85
N CYS A 165 -10.85 -0.29 10.10
CA CYS A 165 -12.00 0.46 10.59
C CYS A 165 -12.18 1.79 9.85
N THR A 166 -11.10 2.55 9.62
CA THR A 166 -11.18 3.82 8.89
C THR A 166 -11.41 3.60 7.40
N GLY A 167 -10.86 2.52 6.82
CA GLY A 167 -11.21 2.08 5.46
C GLY A 167 -12.70 1.71 5.34
N ALA A 168 -13.26 1.02 6.33
CA ALA A 168 -14.69 0.70 6.37
C ALA A 168 -15.55 1.96 6.47
N LEU A 169 -15.15 2.92 7.32
CA LEU A 169 -15.82 4.22 7.42
C LEU A 169 -15.81 4.95 6.07
N LEU A 170 -14.65 5.05 5.42
CA LEU A 170 -14.49 5.71 4.13
C LEU A 170 -15.35 5.07 3.04
N LEU A 171 -15.30 3.74 2.91
CA LEU A 171 -16.05 3.03 1.88
C LEU A 171 -17.56 3.14 2.11
N THR A 172 -18.00 3.00 3.37
CA THR A 172 -19.41 3.16 3.72
C THR A 172 -19.88 4.59 3.43
N TYR A 173 -19.09 5.60 3.81
CA TYR A 173 -19.38 7.00 3.51
C TYR A 173 -19.58 7.25 2.02
N ASN A 174 -18.70 6.71 1.16
CA ASN A 174 -18.83 6.90 -0.29
C ASN A 174 -20.03 6.16 -0.88
N VAL A 175 -20.37 4.95 -0.40
CA VAL A 175 -21.62 4.28 -0.81
C VAL A 175 -22.84 5.10 -0.43
N LEU A 176 -22.87 5.66 0.77
CA LEU A 176 -23.97 6.52 1.21
C LEU A 176 -24.07 7.78 0.34
N ARG A 177 -22.94 8.40 -0.07
CA ARG A 177 -22.96 9.54 -1.01
C ARG A 177 -23.44 9.18 -2.41
N VAL A 178 -23.18 7.97 -2.88
CA VAL A 178 -23.77 7.50 -4.15
C VAL A 178 -25.29 7.35 -4.02
N ILE A 179 -25.81 6.88 -2.88
CA ILE A 179 -27.24 6.64 -2.68
C ILE A 179 -28.01 7.94 -2.40
N PHE A 180 -27.49 8.80 -1.54
CA PHE A 180 -28.17 10.01 -1.06
C PHE A 180 -27.81 11.28 -1.86
N GLY A 181 -26.82 11.19 -2.76
CA GLY A 181 -26.34 12.32 -3.58
C GLY A 181 -25.18 13.09 -2.96
N ALA A 182 -24.67 14.07 -3.73
CA ALA A 182 -23.46 14.83 -3.39
C ALA A 182 -23.60 15.65 -2.10
N ASP A 183 -24.80 16.15 -1.78
CA ASP A 183 -25.06 17.00 -0.63
C ASP A 183 -24.98 16.25 0.71
N PHE A 184 -25.05 14.92 0.69
CA PHE A 184 -24.93 14.10 1.89
C PHE A 184 -23.52 14.23 2.49
N LEU A 185 -23.42 14.89 3.65
CA LEU A 185 -22.18 15.12 4.38
C LEU A 185 -21.05 15.67 3.48
N SER A 186 -21.35 16.70 2.68
CA SER A 186 -20.38 17.31 1.76
C SER A 186 -19.23 18.03 2.47
N PHE A 187 -19.43 18.45 3.72
CA PHE A 187 -18.46 19.21 4.54
C PHE A 187 -17.89 20.46 3.86
N ASP A 188 -18.62 21.03 2.89
CA ASP A 188 -18.18 22.15 2.05
C ASP A 188 -16.88 21.90 1.25
N THR A 189 -16.45 20.63 1.17
CA THR A 189 -15.23 20.19 0.47
C THR A 189 -15.58 19.23 -0.68
N PHE A 190 -16.57 18.37 -0.50
CA PHE A 190 -16.94 17.34 -1.46
C PHE A 190 -18.19 17.73 -2.23
N ASN A 191 -18.04 18.55 -3.27
CA ASN A 191 -19.16 19.05 -4.06
C ASN A 191 -19.67 18.07 -5.13
N ALA A 192 -18.96 16.97 -5.36
CA ALA A 192 -19.36 15.90 -6.28
C ALA A 192 -19.26 14.53 -5.62
N VAL A 193 -20.06 13.57 -6.09
CA VAL A 193 -20.04 12.16 -5.65
C VAL A 193 -18.71 11.48 -6.01
N THR A 194 -18.03 11.98 -7.03
CA THR A 194 -16.76 11.47 -7.56
C THR A 194 -15.52 11.95 -6.78
N VAL A 195 -15.70 12.85 -5.81
CA VAL A 195 -14.63 13.34 -4.93
C VAL A 195 -14.85 12.79 -3.53
N SER A 196 -13.80 12.20 -2.96
CA SER A 196 -13.83 11.55 -1.64
C SER A 196 -12.72 12.09 -0.73
N PRO A 197 -12.79 11.85 0.59
CA PRO A 197 -11.68 12.14 1.51
C PRO A 197 -10.37 11.48 1.10
N LEU A 198 -10.42 10.38 0.34
CA LEU A 198 -9.22 9.72 -0.15
C LEU A 198 -8.60 10.47 -1.34
N GLY A 199 -9.40 11.08 -2.18
CA GLY A 199 -9.01 11.63 -3.47
C GLY A 199 -10.11 11.44 -4.51
N GLY A 200 -9.71 11.32 -5.78
CA GLY A 200 -10.64 11.10 -6.88
C GLY A 200 -11.32 9.73 -6.85
N PHE A 201 -12.27 9.52 -7.76
CA PHE A 201 -13.05 8.29 -7.81
C PHE A 201 -12.21 7.06 -8.16
N ASN A 202 -11.17 7.22 -8.99
CA ASN A 202 -10.22 6.13 -9.28
C ASN A 202 -9.30 5.81 -8.12
N ASP A 203 -8.89 6.80 -7.31
CA ASP A 203 -8.13 6.55 -6.08
C ASP A 203 -8.95 5.70 -5.11
N LEU A 204 -10.26 6.00 -5.02
CA LEU A 204 -11.21 5.22 -4.24
C LEU A 204 -11.34 3.77 -4.76
N ALA A 205 -11.35 3.55 -6.08
CA ALA A 205 -11.35 2.20 -6.65
C ALA A 205 -10.07 1.42 -6.33
N ILE A 206 -8.90 2.06 -6.42
CA ILE A 206 -7.62 1.45 -6.04
C ILE A 206 -7.66 1.03 -4.57
N PHE A 207 -8.15 1.90 -3.69
CA PHE A 207 -8.29 1.60 -2.27
C PHE A 207 -9.34 0.51 -1.99
N ALA A 208 -10.48 0.53 -2.66
CA ALA A 208 -11.50 -0.51 -2.55
C ALA A 208 -10.93 -1.87 -2.98
N GLY A 209 -10.18 -1.94 -4.09
CA GLY A 209 -9.48 -3.15 -4.53
C GLY A 209 -8.47 -3.66 -3.50
N MET A 210 -7.69 -2.77 -2.89
CA MET A 210 -6.80 -3.13 -1.78
C MET A 210 -7.58 -3.67 -0.58
N MET A 211 -8.70 -3.05 -0.20
CA MET A 211 -9.55 -3.51 0.91
C MET A 211 -10.18 -4.88 0.62
N VAL A 212 -10.54 -5.19 -0.63
CA VAL A 212 -10.98 -6.53 -1.04
C VAL A 212 -9.86 -7.54 -0.83
N ILE A 213 -8.66 -7.28 -1.35
CA ILE A 213 -7.52 -8.19 -1.23
C ILE A 213 -7.14 -8.39 0.25
N LEU A 214 -7.03 -7.30 1.03
CA LEU A 214 -6.76 -7.38 2.47
C LEU A 214 -7.85 -8.14 3.21
N GLY A 215 -9.13 -7.94 2.87
CA GLY A 215 -10.25 -8.67 3.45
C GLY A 215 -10.16 -10.17 3.20
N LEU A 216 -9.91 -10.59 1.96
CA LEU A 216 -9.71 -12.00 1.60
C LEU A 216 -8.52 -12.63 2.32
N VAL A 217 -7.38 -11.91 2.34
CA VAL A 217 -6.15 -12.34 3.04
C VAL A 217 -6.38 -12.45 4.55
N THR A 218 -7.17 -11.55 5.14
CA THR A 218 -7.49 -11.56 6.57
C THR A 218 -8.40 -12.73 6.93
N LEU A 219 -9.43 -13.01 6.10
CA LEU A 219 -10.35 -14.13 6.30
C LEU A 219 -9.67 -15.50 6.20
N ILE A 220 -8.58 -15.61 5.43
CA ILE A 220 -7.83 -16.87 5.29
C ILE A 220 -6.75 -17.04 6.36
N GLN A 221 -6.07 -15.97 6.80
CA GLN A 221 -4.94 -16.06 7.73
C GLN A 221 -5.31 -15.93 9.20
N LEU A 222 -6.38 -15.20 9.54
CA LEU A 222 -6.70 -14.95 10.95
C LEU A 222 -7.78 -15.91 11.47
N PRO A 223 -7.57 -16.49 12.67
CA PRO A 223 -8.61 -17.22 13.36
C PRO A 223 -9.64 -16.26 13.97
N LEU A 224 -10.66 -15.90 13.19
CA LEU A 224 -11.64 -14.88 13.57
C LEU A 224 -12.90 -15.50 14.18
N LYS A 225 -13.57 -14.78 15.08
CA LYS A 225 -14.95 -15.12 15.49
C LYS A 225 -15.91 -14.92 14.32
N ALA A 226 -17.02 -15.66 14.29
CA ALA A 226 -18.03 -15.58 13.24
C ALA A 226 -18.51 -14.13 12.97
N VAL A 227 -18.76 -13.34 14.03
CA VAL A 227 -19.17 -11.93 13.91
C VAL A 227 -18.15 -11.11 13.11
N LEU A 228 -16.86 -11.27 13.40
CA LEU A 228 -15.80 -10.53 12.73
C LEU A 228 -15.58 -11.03 11.29
N GLN A 229 -15.81 -12.33 11.02
CA GLN A 229 -15.81 -12.86 9.65
C GLN A 229 -16.91 -12.22 8.80
N TYR A 230 -18.14 -12.13 9.33
CA TYR A 230 -19.24 -11.47 8.63
C TYR A 230 -19.00 -9.97 8.47
N ALA A 231 -18.37 -9.30 9.45
CA ALA A 231 -18.00 -7.89 9.33
C ALA A 231 -17.00 -7.65 8.19
N ILE A 232 -15.94 -8.46 8.10
CA ILE A 232 -14.95 -8.36 7.01
C ILE A 232 -15.58 -8.75 5.67
N ALA A 233 -16.43 -9.78 5.63
CA ALA A 233 -17.18 -10.14 4.42
C ALA A 233 -18.08 -8.98 3.95
N GLY A 234 -18.80 -8.34 4.87
CA GLY A 234 -19.60 -7.15 4.59
C GLY A 234 -18.75 -6.00 4.04
N LEU A 235 -17.57 -5.76 4.61
CA LEU A 235 -16.64 -4.76 4.13
C LEU A 235 -16.15 -5.06 2.70
N VAL A 236 -15.83 -6.32 2.40
CA VAL A 236 -15.48 -6.76 1.03
C VAL A 236 -16.64 -6.50 0.07
N MET A 237 -17.88 -6.74 0.49
CA MET A 237 -19.05 -6.46 -0.33
C MET A 237 -19.22 -4.97 -0.61
N VAL A 238 -19.08 -4.11 0.40
CA VAL A 238 -19.13 -2.65 0.23
C VAL A 238 -18.03 -2.18 -0.73
N ALA A 239 -16.81 -2.71 -0.59
CA ALA A 239 -15.71 -2.41 -1.49
C ALA A 239 -15.98 -2.85 -2.94
N LEU A 240 -16.55 -4.04 -3.14
CA LEU A 240 -16.94 -4.54 -4.47
C LEU A 240 -18.02 -3.67 -5.13
N VAL A 241 -19.00 -3.20 -4.37
CA VAL A 241 -20.04 -2.29 -4.87
C VAL A 241 -19.41 -1.00 -5.39
N LEU A 242 -18.53 -0.36 -4.60
CA LEU A 242 -17.83 0.84 -5.06
C LEU A 242 -16.97 0.57 -6.29
N LEU A 243 -16.22 -0.53 -6.30
CA LEU A 243 -15.39 -0.88 -7.45
C LEU A 243 -16.22 -1.10 -8.73
N SER A 244 -17.44 -1.63 -8.59
CA SER A 244 -18.41 -1.80 -9.67
C SER A 244 -18.94 -0.48 -10.21
N ILE A 245 -19.12 0.52 -9.35
CA ILE A 245 -19.57 1.86 -9.75
C ILE A 245 -18.46 2.62 -10.48
N VAL A 246 -17.23 2.55 -9.96
CA VAL A 246 -16.09 3.25 -10.60
C VAL A 246 -15.69 2.57 -11.91
N ASN A 247 -15.83 1.24 -12.00
CA ASN A 247 -15.50 0.43 -13.17
C ASN A 247 -14.07 0.64 -13.71
N PHE A 248 -13.07 0.53 -12.85
CA PHE A 248 -11.66 0.67 -13.26
C PHE A 248 -11.05 -0.68 -13.66
N PHE A 249 -10.96 -0.94 -14.98
CA PHE A 249 -10.51 -2.22 -15.58
C PHE A 249 -9.23 -2.80 -14.98
N ASN A 250 -8.18 -1.98 -14.79
CA ASN A 250 -6.89 -2.44 -14.27
C ASN A 250 -7.01 -3.04 -12.85
N ILE A 251 -7.94 -2.53 -12.04
CA ILE A 251 -8.17 -3.04 -10.68
C ILE A 251 -8.95 -4.35 -10.71
N TRP A 252 -9.86 -4.53 -11.66
CA TRP A 252 -10.56 -5.80 -11.85
C TRP A 252 -9.61 -6.95 -12.21
N ILE A 253 -8.60 -6.69 -13.06
CA ILE A 253 -7.55 -7.67 -13.35
C ILE A 253 -6.81 -8.05 -12.05
N ALA A 254 -6.38 -7.06 -11.27
CA ALA A 254 -5.62 -7.31 -10.05
C ALA A 254 -6.45 -8.09 -9.00
N VAL A 255 -7.64 -7.60 -8.67
CA VAL A 255 -8.54 -8.23 -7.69
C VAL A 255 -8.96 -9.63 -8.16
N GLY A 256 -9.33 -9.78 -9.42
CA GLY A 256 -9.70 -11.07 -10.01
C GLY A 256 -8.57 -12.09 -9.97
N PHE A 257 -7.34 -11.68 -10.30
CA PHE A 257 -6.16 -12.53 -10.21
C PHE A 257 -5.90 -13.00 -8.78
N PHE A 258 -5.88 -12.10 -7.79
CA PHE A 258 -5.66 -12.48 -6.39
C PHE A 258 -6.79 -13.34 -5.83
N ALA A 259 -8.05 -13.01 -6.15
CA ALA A 259 -9.20 -13.81 -5.73
C ALA A 259 -9.13 -15.22 -6.33
N LEU A 260 -8.74 -15.36 -7.60
CA LEU A 260 -8.54 -16.66 -8.24
C LEU A 260 -7.44 -17.47 -7.56
N LEU A 261 -6.30 -16.86 -7.24
CA LEU A 261 -5.22 -17.52 -6.51
C LEU A 261 -5.69 -18.02 -5.13
N VAL A 262 -6.44 -17.19 -4.39
CA VAL A 262 -7.02 -17.58 -3.10
C VAL A 262 -8.02 -18.72 -3.27
N LEU A 263 -8.89 -18.66 -4.28
CA LEU A 263 -9.88 -19.71 -4.56
C LEU A 263 -9.19 -21.04 -4.91
N LEU A 264 -8.18 -21.02 -5.77
CA LEU A 264 -7.40 -22.20 -6.13
C LEU A 264 -6.70 -22.80 -4.91
N TYR A 265 -6.12 -21.97 -4.05
CA TYR A 265 -5.54 -22.42 -2.79
C TYR A 265 -6.59 -23.09 -1.88
N LEU A 266 -7.79 -22.50 -1.74
CA LEU A 266 -8.87 -23.05 -0.93
C LEU A 266 -9.39 -24.39 -1.46
N LEU A 267 -9.48 -24.57 -2.77
CA LEU A 267 -9.93 -25.83 -3.40
C LEU A 267 -8.84 -26.92 -3.33
N SER A 268 -7.57 -26.52 -3.39
CA SER A 268 -6.42 -27.41 -3.38
C SER A 268 -6.10 -27.95 -1.98
N ARG A 269 -6.24 -27.11 -0.94
CA ARG A 269 -5.81 -27.45 0.44
C ARG A 269 -6.46 -28.72 0.99
N ASP A 270 -7.76 -28.92 0.72
CA ASP A 270 -8.53 -30.02 1.29
C ASP A 270 -8.19 -31.39 0.64
N LYS A 271 -7.68 -31.38 -0.59
CA LYS A 271 -7.29 -32.59 -1.34
C LYS A 271 -5.81 -32.92 -1.25
N LEU A 272 -4.93 -31.90 -1.23
CA LEU A 272 -3.47 -32.09 -1.31
C LEU A 272 -2.75 -32.02 0.04
N PHE A 273 -3.33 -31.39 1.07
CA PHE A 273 -2.65 -31.11 2.34
C PHE A 273 -3.44 -31.61 3.57
N LYS A 274 -3.87 -32.89 3.56
CA LYS A 274 -4.40 -33.57 4.76
C LYS A 274 -3.29 -33.78 5.81
N GLY A 275 -2.92 -32.71 6.52
CA GLY A 275 -2.14 -32.75 7.75
C GLY A 275 -3.06 -32.76 8.98
N PRO A 276 -2.65 -33.33 10.14
CA PRO A 276 -3.53 -33.55 11.31
C PRO A 276 -3.92 -32.29 12.09
N SER A 277 -3.62 -31.09 11.58
CA SER A 277 -3.76 -29.85 12.35
C SER A 277 -4.02 -28.69 11.40
N ALA A 278 -5.25 -28.64 10.89
CA ALA A 278 -5.82 -27.43 10.31
C ALA A 278 -6.77 -26.86 11.38
N SER A 279 -6.29 -25.90 12.16
CA SER A 279 -7.11 -25.15 13.11
C SER A 279 -8.25 -24.47 12.36
N ALA A 280 -9.40 -25.12 12.38
CA ALA A 280 -10.66 -24.61 11.88
C ALA A 280 -11.23 -23.62 12.89
N SER A 281 -11.10 -22.32 12.61
CA SER A 281 -11.94 -21.31 13.26
C SER A 281 -12.62 -20.37 12.27
N SER A 282 -12.19 -20.35 10.99
CA SER A 282 -12.96 -19.70 9.94
C SER A 282 -14.11 -20.57 9.48
N ASN A 283 -15.34 -20.03 9.41
CA ASN A 283 -16.46 -20.73 8.81
C ASN A 283 -16.14 -20.91 7.32
N PRO A 284 -15.83 -22.14 6.86
CA PRO A 284 -15.30 -22.34 5.51
C PRO A 284 -16.29 -21.87 4.45
N ARG A 285 -17.60 -21.87 4.76
CA ARG A 285 -18.66 -21.43 3.86
C ARG A 285 -18.58 -19.93 3.55
N VAL A 286 -18.27 -19.08 4.54
CA VAL A 286 -18.17 -17.63 4.33
C VAL A 286 -16.96 -17.30 3.47
N LEU A 287 -15.80 -17.87 3.81
CA LEU A 287 -14.56 -17.64 3.06
C LEU A 287 -14.69 -18.10 1.60
N ILE A 288 -15.19 -19.32 1.37
CA ILE A 288 -15.39 -19.84 0.01
C ILE A 288 -16.44 -19.00 -0.74
N GLY A 289 -17.57 -18.66 -0.09
CA GLY A 289 -18.64 -17.89 -0.70
C GLY A 289 -18.19 -16.49 -1.14
N VAL A 290 -17.53 -15.75 -0.25
CA VAL A 290 -17.02 -14.40 -0.54
C VAL A 290 -15.94 -14.43 -1.61
N THR A 291 -14.97 -15.36 -1.52
CA THR A 291 -13.90 -15.46 -2.53
C THR A 291 -14.48 -15.82 -3.91
N THR A 292 -15.41 -16.77 -3.97
CA THR A 292 -16.07 -17.16 -5.23
C THR A 292 -16.86 -16.00 -5.81
N LEU A 293 -17.56 -15.24 -4.97
CA LEU A 293 -18.31 -14.06 -5.40
C LEU A 293 -17.38 -12.98 -5.97
N VAL A 294 -16.27 -12.67 -5.30
CA VAL A 294 -15.25 -11.73 -5.81
C VAL A 294 -14.72 -12.19 -7.17
N CYS A 295 -14.41 -13.48 -7.33
CA CYS A 295 -13.98 -14.03 -8.62
C CYS A 295 -15.03 -13.85 -9.71
N LEU A 296 -16.28 -14.23 -9.44
CA LEU A 296 -17.37 -14.15 -10.43
C LEU A 296 -17.62 -12.70 -10.85
N VAL A 297 -17.72 -11.78 -9.89
CA VAL A 297 -17.90 -10.35 -10.17
C VAL A 297 -16.73 -9.82 -10.98
N SER A 298 -15.49 -10.16 -10.62
CA SER A 298 -14.30 -9.73 -11.37
C SER A 298 -14.32 -10.25 -12.81
N ILE A 299 -14.70 -11.51 -13.05
CA ILE A 299 -14.82 -12.08 -14.40
C ILE A 299 -15.86 -11.31 -15.22
N VAL A 300 -17.02 -10.99 -14.63
CA VAL A 300 -18.07 -10.23 -15.32
C VAL A 300 -17.56 -8.86 -15.74
N PHE A 301 -16.87 -8.13 -14.85
CA PHE A 301 -16.33 -6.80 -15.18
C PHE A 301 -15.12 -6.83 -16.12
N ILE A 302 -14.32 -7.90 -16.13
CA ILE A 302 -13.23 -8.06 -17.10
C ILE A 302 -13.78 -8.32 -18.50
N VAL A 303 -14.80 -9.18 -18.64
CA VAL A 303 -15.31 -9.62 -19.95
C VAL A 303 -16.38 -8.68 -20.48
N ALA A 304 -17.28 -8.21 -19.63
CA ALA A 304 -18.44 -7.40 -19.97
C ALA A 304 -18.38 -6.01 -19.30
N GLY A 305 -17.19 -5.46 -19.09
CA GLY A 305 -16.94 -4.22 -18.34
C GLY A 305 -17.72 -3.01 -18.86
N ASP A 306 -17.79 -2.80 -20.17
CA ASP A 306 -18.52 -1.67 -20.75
C ASP A 306 -20.04 -1.79 -20.49
N TYR A 307 -20.59 -2.99 -20.65
CA TYR A 307 -22.01 -3.24 -20.40
C TYR A 307 -22.34 -3.17 -18.90
N ALA A 308 -21.53 -3.81 -18.06
CA ALA A 308 -21.71 -3.83 -16.61
C ALA A 308 -21.55 -2.43 -16.00
N GLY A 309 -20.53 -1.69 -16.46
CA GLY A 309 -20.28 -0.30 -16.07
C GLY A 309 -21.41 0.62 -16.48
N LYS A 310 -21.89 0.53 -17.73
CA LYS A 310 -23.06 1.32 -18.17
C LYS A 310 -24.30 1.03 -17.35
N ARG A 311 -24.59 -0.25 -17.06
CA ARG A 311 -25.72 -0.62 -16.19
C ARG A 311 -25.57 -0.04 -14.79
N MET A 312 -24.36 -0.02 -14.24
CA MET A 312 -24.11 0.56 -12.93
C MET A 312 -24.26 2.09 -12.93
N SER A 313 -23.78 2.75 -13.98
CA SER A 313 -23.96 4.18 -14.21
C SER A 313 -25.44 4.54 -14.35
N ASP A 314 -26.21 3.79 -15.14
CA ASP A 314 -27.67 3.97 -15.30
C ASP A 314 -28.42 3.81 -13.96
N LEU A 315 -28.01 2.86 -13.12
CA LEU A 315 -28.62 2.61 -11.81
C LEU A 315 -28.28 3.68 -10.76
N THR A 316 -27.05 4.21 -10.80
CA THR A 316 -26.54 5.14 -9.79
C THR A 316 -26.57 6.60 -10.22
N SER A 317 -26.84 6.87 -11.49
CA SER A 317 -26.74 8.20 -12.11
C SER A 317 -25.36 8.86 -11.96
N VAL A 318 -24.31 8.05 -11.77
CA VAL A 318 -22.93 8.52 -11.69
C VAL A 318 -22.24 8.19 -13.02
N ASP A 319 -21.92 9.22 -13.80
CA ASP A 319 -21.11 9.12 -15.01
C ASP A 319 -19.74 9.74 -14.74
N PHE A 320 -18.69 8.92 -14.79
CA PHE A 320 -17.32 9.34 -14.51
C PHE A 320 -16.33 8.59 -15.39
N VAL A 321 -15.59 9.35 -16.18
CA VAL A 321 -14.47 8.86 -16.97
C VAL A 321 -13.26 9.74 -16.67
N GLU A 322 -12.22 9.13 -16.13
CA GLU A 322 -10.93 9.82 -15.95
C GLU A 322 -10.04 9.52 -17.15
N VAL A 323 -9.68 10.57 -17.87
CA VAL A 323 -8.81 10.48 -19.03
C VAL A 323 -7.35 10.53 -18.58
N ARG A 324 -6.51 9.68 -19.18
CA ARG A 324 -5.07 9.62 -18.90
C ARG A 324 -4.32 9.26 -20.17
N PRO A 325 -3.02 9.60 -20.27
CA PRO A 325 -2.20 9.16 -21.38
C PRO A 325 -2.19 7.63 -21.51
N SER A 326 -2.20 7.14 -22.75
CA SER A 326 -2.00 5.72 -23.02
C SER A 326 -0.58 5.29 -22.63
N LEU A 327 -0.38 3.99 -22.41
CA LEU A 327 0.96 3.45 -22.16
C LEU A 327 1.90 3.75 -23.32
N GLU A 328 1.40 3.65 -24.55
CA GLU A 328 2.14 3.98 -25.77
C GLU A 328 2.57 5.45 -25.79
N ALA A 329 1.66 6.39 -25.54
CA ALA A 329 1.99 7.81 -25.47
C ALA A 329 3.05 8.09 -24.38
N THR A 330 2.92 7.42 -23.24
CA THR A 330 3.90 7.55 -22.13
C THR A 330 5.29 7.03 -22.54
N MET A 331 5.35 5.91 -23.26
CA MET A 331 6.63 5.33 -23.74
C MET A 331 7.26 6.16 -24.86
N ASN A 332 6.46 6.72 -25.77
CA ASN A 332 6.95 7.62 -26.81
C ASN A 332 7.59 8.87 -26.20
N ILE A 333 6.96 9.44 -25.16
CA ILE A 333 7.53 10.56 -24.40
C ILE A 333 8.81 10.14 -23.67
N ALA A 334 8.84 8.96 -23.04
CA ALA A 334 10.05 8.43 -22.40
C ALA A 334 11.21 8.32 -23.39
N GLN A 335 10.96 7.78 -24.59
CA GLN A 335 11.94 7.67 -25.65
C GLN A 335 12.47 9.04 -26.10
N ALA A 336 11.59 10.03 -26.22
CA ALA A 336 11.99 11.39 -26.57
C ALA A 336 12.88 12.03 -25.49
N VAL A 337 12.53 11.85 -24.20
CA VAL A 337 13.33 12.33 -23.06
C VAL A 337 14.70 11.64 -23.01
N TYR A 338 14.78 10.37 -23.38
CA TYR A 338 16.03 9.60 -23.34
C TYR A 338 17.07 10.07 -24.34
N ASN A 339 16.67 10.78 -25.40
CA ASN A 339 17.61 11.43 -26.32
C ASN A 339 18.43 12.53 -25.61
N GLY A 340 17.90 13.13 -24.55
CA GLY A 340 18.62 14.10 -23.72
C GLY A 340 19.28 13.45 -22.51
N ASN A 341 18.51 12.74 -21.68
CA ASN A 341 19.03 12.11 -20.46
C ASN A 341 18.29 10.80 -20.13
N ALA A 342 18.82 9.68 -20.66
CA ALA A 342 18.23 8.37 -20.43
C ALA A 342 18.34 7.86 -18.99
N LEU A 343 19.41 8.21 -18.27
CA LEU A 343 19.68 7.66 -16.94
C LEU A 343 18.84 8.31 -15.84
N LEU A 344 18.71 9.64 -15.88
CA LEU A 344 18.05 10.43 -14.84
C LEU A 344 16.70 11.02 -15.29
N GLY A 345 16.36 10.96 -16.57
CA GLY A 345 15.10 11.51 -17.09
C GLY A 345 15.08 13.04 -17.09
N ILE A 346 13.86 13.61 -17.12
CA ILE A 346 13.64 15.07 -17.18
C ILE A 346 13.63 15.77 -15.80
N GLY A 347 13.59 14.99 -14.71
CA GLY A 347 13.42 15.45 -13.33
C GLY A 347 12.08 14.99 -12.72
N PRO A 348 12.02 14.65 -11.41
CA PRO A 348 10.77 14.46 -10.67
C PRO A 348 9.82 15.65 -10.85
N ASN A 349 8.51 15.45 -10.71
CA ASN A 349 7.46 16.47 -10.90
C ASN A 349 7.32 17.10 -12.30
N ARG A 350 8.18 16.75 -13.27
CA ARG A 350 8.23 17.42 -14.60
C ARG A 350 7.61 16.63 -15.74
N PHE A 351 6.69 15.71 -15.45
CA PHE A 351 6.02 14.96 -16.52
C PHE A 351 5.15 15.88 -17.40
N ALA A 352 4.49 16.89 -16.83
CA ALA A 352 3.71 17.86 -17.59
C ALA A 352 4.56 18.62 -18.61
N ASP A 353 5.80 18.96 -18.27
CA ASP A 353 6.75 19.58 -19.21
C ASP A 353 7.07 18.63 -20.38
N ALA A 354 7.39 17.38 -20.07
CA ALA A 354 7.64 16.36 -21.09
C ALA A 354 6.41 16.11 -21.98
N TRP A 355 5.21 16.12 -21.40
CA TRP A 355 3.96 16.01 -22.13
C TRP A 355 3.79 17.15 -23.12
N ARG A 356 3.93 18.41 -22.67
CA ARG A 356 3.80 19.58 -23.56
C ARG A 356 4.84 19.57 -24.68
N GLN A 357 6.06 19.12 -24.38
CA GLN A 357 7.17 19.14 -25.33
C GLN A 357 7.11 18.00 -26.36
N TYR A 358 6.68 16.81 -25.94
CA TYR A 358 6.83 15.58 -26.72
C TYR A 358 5.51 14.85 -27.04
N LYS A 359 4.35 15.38 -26.64
CA LYS A 359 3.06 14.81 -27.04
C LYS A 359 2.92 14.75 -28.56
N ASP A 360 2.22 13.73 -29.04
CA ASP A 360 1.94 13.57 -30.47
C ASP A 360 1.13 14.77 -31.00
N PRO A 361 1.52 15.37 -32.14
CA PRO A 361 0.78 16.49 -32.73
C PRO A 361 -0.70 16.20 -33.00
N SER A 362 -1.09 14.94 -33.25
CA SER A 362 -2.48 14.52 -33.45
C SER A 362 -3.37 14.81 -32.23
N ILE A 363 -2.81 14.87 -31.02
CA ILE A 363 -3.55 15.23 -29.80
C ILE A 363 -4.05 16.68 -29.87
N ASN A 364 -3.35 17.55 -30.60
CA ASN A 364 -3.78 18.95 -30.78
C ASN A 364 -5.06 19.07 -31.62
N GLU A 365 -5.47 18.01 -32.32
CA GLU A 365 -6.73 17.94 -33.08
C GLU A 365 -7.89 17.37 -32.24
N THR A 366 -7.63 16.99 -30.98
CA THR A 366 -8.62 16.41 -30.08
C THR A 366 -9.14 17.41 -29.05
N ILE A 367 -10.19 17.04 -28.31
CA ILE A 367 -10.68 17.82 -27.17
C ILE A 367 -9.65 17.97 -26.03
N PHE A 368 -8.57 17.18 -26.05
CA PHE A 368 -7.52 17.18 -25.03
C PHE A 368 -6.30 18.03 -25.42
N TRP A 369 -6.39 18.85 -26.46
CA TRP A 369 -5.27 19.64 -26.98
C TRP A 369 -4.60 20.52 -25.91
N GLU A 370 -5.39 21.12 -25.02
CA GLU A 370 -4.95 22.00 -23.92
C GLU A 370 -4.85 21.25 -22.57
N THR A 371 -5.08 19.94 -22.54
CA THR A 371 -5.02 19.17 -21.29
C THR A 371 -3.57 18.90 -20.90
N ASP A 372 -3.20 19.39 -19.72
CA ASP A 372 -1.92 19.09 -19.09
C ASP A 372 -2.04 17.90 -18.14
N PHE A 373 -1.44 16.78 -18.53
CA PHE A 373 -1.34 15.62 -17.66
C PHE A 373 -0.11 15.75 -16.75
N SER A 374 -0.32 15.63 -15.44
CA SER A 374 0.75 15.61 -14.42
C SER A 374 1.45 14.26 -14.31
N ALA A 375 0.88 13.20 -14.90
CA ALA A 375 1.42 11.86 -14.93
C ALA A 375 1.04 11.14 -16.24
N GLY A 376 1.80 10.10 -16.58
CA GLY A 376 1.50 9.24 -17.72
C GLY A 376 0.41 8.22 -17.42
N ASN A 377 0.49 7.05 -18.05
CA ASN A 377 -0.50 5.98 -17.87
C ASN A 377 -0.65 5.49 -16.41
N GLY A 378 0.41 5.62 -15.61
CA GLY A 378 0.41 5.32 -14.19
C GLY A 378 1.68 5.77 -13.50
N TYR A 379 1.76 5.57 -12.18
CA TYR A 379 2.89 6.06 -11.38
C TYR A 379 4.24 5.50 -11.83
N VAL A 380 4.36 4.18 -12.03
CA VAL A 380 5.62 3.54 -12.43
C VAL A 380 6.09 3.95 -13.84
N PRO A 381 5.26 3.90 -14.90
CA PRO A 381 5.64 4.43 -16.21
C PRO A 381 6.08 5.89 -16.17
N THR A 382 5.43 6.72 -15.33
CA THR A 382 5.81 8.13 -15.14
C THR A 382 7.23 8.25 -14.59
N LEU A 383 7.63 7.39 -13.65
CA LEU A 383 8.99 7.40 -13.09
C LEU A 383 10.08 7.15 -14.12
N PHE A 384 9.82 6.34 -15.15
CA PHE A 384 10.78 6.15 -16.24
C PHE A 384 11.00 7.44 -17.03
N VAL A 385 9.99 8.30 -17.15
CA VAL A 385 10.13 9.62 -17.79
C VAL A 385 10.84 10.61 -16.85
N THR A 386 10.42 10.68 -15.60
CA THR A 386 10.86 11.74 -14.67
C THR A 386 12.21 11.44 -14.00
N THR A 387 12.48 10.19 -13.65
CA THR A 387 13.71 9.75 -12.97
C THR A 387 14.61 8.87 -13.82
N GLY A 388 14.24 8.67 -15.10
CA GLY A 388 14.99 7.90 -16.08
C GLY A 388 15.01 6.40 -15.79
N LEU A 389 15.88 5.70 -16.51
CA LEU A 389 16.05 4.25 -16.36
C LEU A 389 16.46 3.87 -14.93
N LEU A 390 17.32 4.66 -14.28
CA LEU A 390 17.82 4.34 -12.95
C LEU A 390 16.71 4.38 -11.89
N GLY A 391 15.94 5.46 -11.83
CA GLY A 391 14.85 5.58 -10.88
C GLY A 391 13.71 4.60 -11.17
N GLY A 392 13.31 4.49 -12.45
CA GLY A 392 12.27 3.56 -12.88
C GLY A 392 12.58 2.10 -12.56
N VAL A 393 13.80 1.63 -12.88
CA VAL A 393 14.21 0.24 -12.60
C VAL A 393 14.34 -0.01 -11.10
N LEU A 394 14.91 0.92 -10.31
CA LEU A 394 15.02 0.72 -8.86
C LEU A 394 13.66 0.58 -8.19
N VAL A 395 12.69 1.43 -8.55
CA VAL A 395 11.33 1.33 -8.01
C VAL A 395 10.65 0.04 -8.47
N LEU A 396 10.88 -0.40 -9.72
CA LEU A 396 10.36 -1.68 -10.20
C LEU A 396 10.94 -2.87 -9.42
N VAL A 397 12.27 -2.90 -9.22
CA VAL A 397 12.94 -3.94 -8.43
C VAL A 397 12.48 -3.89 -6.96
N PHE A 398 12.26 -2.70 -6.40
CA PHE A 398 11.66 -2.54 -5.08
C PHE A 398 10.28 -3.22 -5.00
N HIS A 399 9.38 -2.97 -5.96
CA HIS A 399 8.06 -3.59 -5.97
C HIS A 399 8.13 -5.11 -6.11
N LEU A 400 8.98 -5.63 -7.01
CA LEU A 400 9.19 -7.07 -7.17
C LEU A 400 9.74 -7.71 -5.89
N GLY A 401 10.71 -7.05 -5.24
CA GLY A 401 11.27 -7.50 -3.98
C GLY A 401 10.23 -7.49 -2.86
N PHE A 402 9.38 -6.47 -2.79
CA PHE A 402 8.28 -6.39 -1.83
C PHE A 402 7.27 -7.53 -2.02
N LEU A 403 6.86 -7.80 -3.27
CA LEU A 403 6.00 -8.94 -3.60
C LEU A 403 6.65 -10.28 -3.24
N TYR A 404 7.95 -10.44 -3.48
CA TYR A 404 8.69 -11.63 -3.10
C TYR A 404 8.72 -11.85 -1.58
N LEU A 405 8.93 -10.80 -0.79
CA LEU A 405 8.85 -10.87 0.67
C LEU A 405 7.44 -11.26 1.13
N GLY A 406 6.40 -10.65 0.54
CA GLY A 406 5.01 -11.02 0.79
C GLY A 406 4.76 -12.50 0.51
N TYR A 407 5.13 -12.99 -0.68
CA TYR A 407 5.05 -14.41 -1.05
C TYR A 407 5.74 -15.32 -0.03
N ARG A 408 6.98 -14.98 0.36
CA ARG A 408 7.75 -15.78 1.32
C ARG A 408 7.10 -15.80 2.70
N MET A 409 6.60 -14.66 3.18
CA MET A 409 5.92 -14.58 4.48
C MET A 409 4.61 -15.36 4.49
N LEU A 410 3.80 -15.24 3.43
CA LEU A 410 2.48 -15.85 3.39
C LEU A 410 2.49 -17.35 3.08
N LEU A 411 3.40 -17.82 2.22
CA LEU A 411 3.39 -19.21 1.74
C LEU A 411 4.50 -20.09 2.31
N ARG A 412 5.56 -19.51 2.89
CA ARG A 412 6.69 -20.26 3.49
C ARG A 412 6.83 -20.07 5.01
N SER A 413 5.78 -19.66 5.71
CA SER A 413 5.80 -19.55 7.17
C SER A 413 5.98 -20.95 7.82
N THR A 414 7.21 -21.26 8.24
CA THR A 414 7.59 -22.51 8.93
C THR A 414 7.51 -22.42 10.46
N GLN A 415 7.07 -21.29 11.02
CA GLN A 415 6.94 -21.08 12.46
C GLN A 415 5.46 -20.83 12.81
N ARG A 416 4.79 -21.91 13.21
CA ARG A 416 3.48 -21.84 13.87
C ARG A 416 3.71 -21.35 15.30
N ASP A 417 3.68 -20.04 15.47
CA ASP A 417 3.47 -19.46 16.79
C ASP A 417 1.99 -19.67 17.13
N SER A 418 1.64 -20.16 18.34
CA SER A 418 0.28 -20.68 18.65
C SER A 418 -0.87 -19.66 18.59
N TYR A 419 -0.55 -18.42 18.23
CA TYR A 419 -1.47 -17.32 17.99
C TYR A 419 -1.68 -17.02 16.49
N TRP A 420 -1.27 -17.92 15.60
CA TRP A 420 -1.61 -17.89 14.17
C TRP A 420 -2.44 -19.11 13.80
#